data_AF-A0A9E5ZLG0-F1
#
_entry.id   AF-A0A9E5ZLG0-F1
#
_cell.length_a   1.000
_cell.length_b   1.000
_cell.length_c   1.000
_cell.angle_alpha   90.00
_cell.angle_beta   90.00
_cell.angle_gamma   90.00
#
_symmetry.space_group_name_H-M   'P 1'
#
loop_
_entity.id
_entity.type
_entity.pdbx_description
1 polymer ?
#
loop_
_entity_poly.entity_id
_entity_poly.type
_entity_poly.pdbx_seq_one_letter_code
_entity_poly.pdbx_strand_id
1 'polypeptide(L)'
;MIKKYFYIVLLFCFSFSFSQTDIKQLKKDLELVTDIKSAKQFIKDNPKLKAKVYTYNEEKHNNSLSEKLFSKNVGASFETKEQSANTLYKIICITPTLHYRASYIFLDGKKLTISKITNLHTVIMSKLNSGKQFNHLAGKYSMDRNARKGGDLGWFTSNKASKEFVNSLKENNVNTIFNLDLPETKKHYIINKTHQQKNIRLLQVLKITFEKDKNKRLINVFN
;
A
#
# COMPACT_ATOMS: atom_id res chain seq x y z
N MET A 1 54.70 -45.01 -11.63
CA MET A 1 54.00 -43.79 -12.09
C MET A 1 52.50 -44.02 -12.05
N ILE A 2 51.80 -43.47 -11.06
CA ILE A 2 50.36 -43.70 -10.81
C ILE A 2 49.54 -42.72 -11.64
N LYS A 3 48.73 -43.24 -12.59
CA LYS A 3 47.76 -42.44 -13.35
C LYS A 3 46.61 -42.04 -12.42
N LYS A 4 46.49 -40.74 -12.10
CA LYS A 4 45.34 -40.18 -11.39
C LYS A 4 44.22 -39.89 -12.38
N TYR A 5 43.11 -40.61 -12.26
CA TYR A 5 41.88 -40.31 -12.99
C TYR A 5 41.14 -39.16 -12.29
N PHE A 6 40.86 -38.10 -13.03
CA PHE A 6 40.12 -36.93 -12.55
C PHE A 6 38.61 -37.20 -12.72
N TYR A 7 37.92 -37.50 -11.63
CA TYR A 7 36.46 -37.62 -11.64
C TYR A 7 35.84 -36.22 -11.63
N ILE A 8 35.25 -35.82 -12.76
CA ILE A 8 34.41 -34.63 -12.85
C ILE A 8 33.05 -34.98 -12.22
N VAL A 9 32.82 -34.51 -11.00
CA VAL A 9 31.52 -34.59 -10.35
C VAL A 9 30.60 -33.56 -11.01
N LEU A 10 29.73 -34.03 -11.91
CA LEU A 10 28.70 -33.20 -12.53
C LEU A 10 27.61 -32.92 -11.49
N LEU A 11 27.71 -31.78 -10.82
CA LEU A 11 26.69 -31.31 -9.87
C LEU A 11 25.44 -30.92 -10.66
N PHE A 12 24.48 -31.86 -10.78
CA PHE A 12 23.21 -31.61 -11.44
C PHE A 12 22.35 -30.71 -10.53
N CYS A 13 22.54 -29.39 -10.61
CA CYS A 13 21.62 -28.44 -10.02
C CYS A 13 20.28 -28.57 -10.74
N PHE A 14 19.33 -29.31 -10.15
CA PHE A 14 17.94 -29.35 -10.60
C PHE A 14 17.32 -27.95 -10.51
N SER A 15 17.48 -27.15 -11.56
CA SER A 15 16.69 -25.95 -11.76
C SER A 15 15.28 -26.39 -12.12
N PHE A 16 14.35 -26.24 -11.18
CA PHE A 16 12.94 -26.58 -11.37
C PHE A 16 12.32 -25.58 -12.35
N SER A 17 12.35 -25.88 -13.64
CA SER A 17 11.72 -25.08 -14.68
C SER A 17 10.24 -25.38 -14.75
N PHE A 18 9.38 -24.37 -14.58
CA PHE A 18 7.93 -24.53 -14.70
C PHE A 18 7.53 -24.78 -16.16
N SER A 19 6.86 -25.90 -16.44
CA SER A 19 6.28 -26.20 -17.75
C SER A 19 4.91 -25.54 -17.93
N GLN A 20 4.40 -25.49 -19.17
CA GLN A 20 3.06 -24.98 -19.44
C GLN A 20 1.96 -25.83 -18.78
N THR A 21 2.21 -27.13 -18.63
CA THR A 21 1.30 -28.06 -17.94
C THR A 21 1.22 -27.74 -16.45
N ASP A 22 2.35 -27.41 -15.82
CA ASP A 22 2.40 -27.03 -14.40
C ASP A 22 1.63 -25.74 -14.13
N ILE A 23 1.74 -24.75 -15.04
CA ILE A 23 0.98 -23.51 -14.95
C ILE A 23 -0.53 -23.76 -15.10
N LYS A 24 -0.93 -24.66 -16.01
CA LYS A 24 -2.34 -25.02 -16.20
C LYS A 24 -2.91 -25.71 -14.96
N GLN A 25 -2.17 -26.64 -14.35
CA GLN A 25 -2.58 -27.29 -13.11
C GLN A 25 -2.67 -26.28 -11.96
N LEU A 26 -1.67 -25.41 -11.82
CA LEU A 26 -1.66 -24.37 -10.80
C LEU A 26 -2.85 -23.43 -10.92
N LYS A 27 -3.25 -23.03 -12.15
CA LYS A 27 -4.46 -22.23 -12.35
C LYS A 27 -5.72 -22.93 -11.86
N LYS A 28 -5.82 -24.25 -12.05
CA LYS A 28 -6.93 -25.07 -11.54
C LYS A 28 -6.93 -25.11 -10.02
N ASP A 29 -5.76 -25.29 -9.39
CA ASP A 29 -5.64 -25.29 -7.93
C ASP A 29 -6.06 -23.92 -7.33
N LEU A 30 -5.76 -22.83 -8.05
CA LEU A 30 -6.19 -21.48 -7.68
C LEU A 30 -7.69 -21.22 -7.80
N GLU A 31 -8.49 -22.11 -8.39
CA GLU A 31 -9.95 -22.01 -8.34
C GLU A 31 -10.48 -22.20 -6.91
N LEU A 32 -9.78 -22.99 -6.09
CA LEU A 32 -10.10 -23.21 -4.67
C LEU A 32 -9.68 -22.04 -3.76
N VAL A 33 -8.87 -21.10 -4.28
CA VAL A 33 -8.44 -19.91 -3.54
C VAL A 33 -9.45 -18.80 -3.74
N THR A 34 -10.43 -18.71 -2.85
CA THR A 34 -11.57 -17.77 -2.95
C THR A 34 -11.49 -16.60 -1.97
N ASP A 35 -10.64 -16.69 -0.95
CA ASP A 35 -10.52 -15.68 0.10
C ASP A 35 -9.08 -15.59 0.65
N ILE A 36 -8.87 -14.68 1.60
CA ILE A 36 -7.54 -14.48 2.22
C ILE A 36 -7.10 -15.72 3.02
N LYS A 37 -8.04 -16.47 3.62
CA LYS A 37 -7.74 -17.62 4.47
C LYS A 37 -7.21 -18.78 3.60
N SER A 38 -7.95 -19.15 2.57
CA SER A 38 -7.56 -20.11 1.53
C SER A 38 -6.27 -19.68 0.82
N ALA A 39 -6.07 -18.39 0.54
CA ALA A 39 -4.81 -17.91 -0.05
C ALA A 39 -3.60 -18.12 0.88
N LYS A 40 -3.75 -17.85 2.19
CA LYS A 40 -2.71 -18.13 3.18
C LYS A 40 -2.44 -19.62 3.32
N GLN A 41 -3.49 -20.44 3.31
CA GLN A 41 -3.39 -21.89 3.35
C GLN A 41 -2.65 -22.42 2.12
N PHE A 42 -3.03 -21.96 0.93
CA PHE A 42 -2.34 -22.28 -0.32
C PHE A 42 -0.84 -21.97 -0.27
N ILE A 43 -0.45 -20.80 0.24
CA ILE A 43 0.98 -20.44 0.41
C ILE A 43 1.69 -21.42 1.35
N LYS A 44 1.04 -21.81 2.45
CA LYS A 44 1.60 -22.75 3.43
C LYS A 44 1.78 -24.14 2.83
N ASP A 45 0.82 -24.61 2.04
CA ASP A 45 0.84 -25.94 1.42
C ASP A 45 1.80 -26.02 0.23
N ASN A 46 2.23 -24.87 -0.30
CA ASN A 46 3.12 -24.78 -1.46
C ASN A 46 4.41 -23.98 -1.14
N PRO A 47 5.24 -24.42 -0.16
CA PRO A 47 6.38 -23.66 0.33
C PRO A 47 7.50 -23.44 -0.70
N LYS A 48 7.53 -24.27 -1.76
CA LYS A 48 8.48 -24.12 -2.88
C LYS A 48 8.10 -22.99 -3.84
N LEU A 49 6.84 -22.53 -3.83
CA LEU A 49 6.38 -21.44 -4.68
C LEU A 49 6.76 -20.09 -4.05
N LYS A 50 7.28 -19.17 -4.86
CA LYS A 50 7.44 -17.77 -4.45
C LYS A 50 6.10 -17.05 -4.48
N ALA A 51 5.25 -17.37 -3.50
CA ALA A 51 3.87 -16.91 -3.40
C ALA A 51 3.67 -15.93 -2.24
N LYS A 52 2.93 -14.84 -2.48
CA LYS A 52 2.59 -13.85 -1.44
C LYS A 52 1.29 -13.11 -1.77
N VAL A 53 0.52 -12.78 -0.74
CA VAL A 53 -0.64 -11.89 -0.86
C VAL A 53 -0.19 -10.44 -0.80
N TYR A 54 -0.63 -9.64 -1.76
CA TYR A 54 -0.40 -8.20 -1.86
C TYR A 54 -1.73 -7.45 -1.79
N THR A 55 -1.68 -6.23 -1.24
CA THR A 55 -2.82 -5.31 -1.26
C THR A 55 -2.47 -4.11 -2.12
N TYR A 56 -3.25 -3.88 -3.17
CA TYR A 56 -3.18 -2.72 -4.04
C TYR A 56 -4.27 -1.73 -3.64
N ASN A 57 -3.86 -0.49 -3.34
CA ASN A 57 -4.75 0.66 -3.18
C ASN A 57 -4.89 1.41 -4.50
N GLU A 58 -6.13 1.62 -4.96
CA GLU A 58 -6.47 2.24 -6.25
C GLU A 58 -5.92 3.67 -6.41
N GLU A 59 -5.87 4.47 -5.34
CA GLU A 59 -5.31 5.83 -5.43
C GLU A 59 -3.78 5.84 -5.44
N LYS A 60 -3.14 4.84 -4.82
CA LYS A 60 -1.67 4.82 -4.65
C LYS A 60 -0.94 4.02 -5.71
N HIS A 61 -1.59 3.06 -6.35
CA HIS A 61 -0.99 2.23 -7.38
C HIS A 61 -1.70 2.46 -8.71
N ASN A 62 -1.11 3.36 -9.51
CA ASN A 62 -1.64 3.84 -10.79
C ASN A 62 -0.68 3.51 -11.95
N ASN A 63 0.04 2.40 -11.86
CA ASN A 63 0.85 1.89 -12.97
C ASN A 63 0.07 0.89 -13.82
N SER A 64 0.57 0.61 -15.02
CA SER A 64 -0.08 -0.30 -15.98
C SER A 64 -0.42 -1.67 -15.41
N LEU A 65 0.43 -2.23 -14.54
CA LEU A 65 0.12 -3.50 -13.86
C LEU A 65 -1.09 -3.36 -12.93
N SER A 66 -1.14 -2.28 -12.15
CA SER A 66 -2.22 -2.04 -11.19
C SER A 66 -3.54 -1.79 -11.91
N GLU A 67 -3.54 -1.01 -12.99
CA GLU A 67 -4.71 -0.84 -13.87
C GLU A 67 -5.23 -2.18 -14.39
N LYS A 68 -4.31 -3.03 -14.89
CA LYS A 68 -4.66 -4.39 -15.33
C LYS A 68 -5.19 -5.26 -14.20
N LEU A 69 -4.69 -5.11 -12.98
CA LEU A 69 -5.16 -5.85 -11.82
C LEU A 69 -6.58 -5.41 -11.40
N PHE A 70 -6.85 -4.10 -11.39
CA PHE A 70 -8.15 -3.54 -11.03
C PHE A 70 -9.24 -3.72 -12.09
N SER A 71 -8.88 -4.01 -13.35
CA SER A 71 -9.83 -4.34 -14.42
C SER A 71 -10.31 -5.79 -14.42
N LYS A 72 -9.74 -6.64 -13.56
CA LYS A 72 -10.09 -8.05 -13.47
C LYS A 72 -11.17 -8.31 -12.43
N ASN A 73 -12.02 -9.28 -12.74
CA ASN A 73 -13.04 -9.75 -11.82
C ASN A 73 -12.42 -10.56 -10.67
N VAL A 74 -13.09 -10.54 -9.51
CA VAL A 74 -12.76 -11.43 -8.40
C VAL A 74 -12.80 -12.88 -8.88
N GLY A 75 -11.81 -13.68 -8.45
CA GLY A 75 -11.64 -15.06 -8.90
C GLY A 75 -10.79 -15.22 -10.16
N ALA A 76 -10.55 -14.16 -10.94
CA ALA A 76 -9.74 -14.25 -12.15
C ALA A 76 -8.27 -14.59 -11.84
N SER A 77 -7.70 -15.48 -12.65
CA SER A 77 -6.27 -15.80 -12.65
C SER A 77 -5.66 -15.46 -14.00
N PHE A 78 -4.52 -14.78 -14.03
CA PHE A 78 -3.84 -14.45 -15.28
C PHE A 78 -2.33 -14.30 -15.13
N GLU A 79 -1.63 -14.51 -16.25
CA GLU A 79 -0.18 -14.43 -16.31
C GLU A 79 0.30 -13.09 -16.83
N THR A 80 1.49 -12.70 -16.39
CA THR A 80 2.28 -11.61 -16.96
C THR A 80 3.71 -12.09 -17.17
N LYS A 81 4.31 -11.67 -18.29
CA LYS A 81 5.72 -11.91 -18.59
C LYS A 81 6.50 -10.67 -18.15
N GLU A 82 7.28 -10.78 -17.08
CA GLU A 82 8.23 -9.73 -16.70
C GLU A 82 9.61 -10.05 -17.30
N GLN A 83 10.57 -9.13 -17.26
CA GLN A 83 11.87 -9.33 -17.91
C GLN A 83 12.61 -10.57 -17.37
N SER A 84 12.59 -10.77 -16.04
CA SER A 84 13.35 -11.81 -15.32
C SER A 84 12.52 -13.03 -14.88
N ALA A 85 11.20 -12.90 -14.81
CA ALA A 85 10.32 -13.93 -14.27
C ALA A 85 8.95 -13.94 -14.97
N ASN A 86 8.28 -15.09 -14.93
CA ASN A 86 6.86 -15.15 -15.22
C ASN A 86 6.09 -15.00 -13.90
N THR A 87 4.97 -14.29 -13.91
CA THR A 87 4.16 -14.09 -12.71
C THR A 87 2.72 -14.46 -12.98
N LEU A 88 2.14 -15.29 -12.11
CA LEU A 88 0.71 -15.59 -12.06
C LEU A 88 0.06 -14.78 -10.94
N TYR A 89 -1.04 -14.10 -11.26
CA TYR A 89 -1.85 -13.35 -10.33
C TYR A 89 -3.23 -13.98 -10.19
N LYS A 90 -3.75 -14.07 -8.97
CA LYS A 90 -5.13 -14.43 -8.65
C LYS A 90 -5.78 -13.27 -7.89
N ILE A 91 -6.89 -12.76 -8.42
CA ILE A 91 -7.71 -11.74 -7.77
C ILE A 91 -8.52 -12.39 -6.65
N ILE A 92 -8.21 -12.09 -5.40
CA ILE A 92 -8.87 -12.68 -4.23
C ILE A 92 -10.14 -11.90 -3.89
N CYS A 93 -10.01 -10.58 -3.73
CA CYS A 93 -11.15 -9.73 -3.39
C CYS A 93 -10.86 -8.26 -3.74
N ILE A 94 -11.93 -7.51 -3.97
CA ILE A 94 -11.91 -6.07 -4.17
C ILE A 94 -12.87 -5.48 -3.14
N THR A 95 -12.33 -4.74 -2.17
CA THR A 95 -13.11 -4.18 -1.08
C THR A 95 -13.14 -2.66 -1.18
N PRO A 96 -14.30 -2.05 -1.50
CA PRO A 96 -14.48 -0.61 -1.35
C PRO A 96 -14.32 -0.24 0.12
N THR A 97 -13.36 0.61 0.44
CA THR A 97 -13.10 1.04 1.82
C THR A 97 -13.24 2.54 1.92
N LEU A 98 -14.01 3.02 2.88
CA LEU A 98 -14.21 4.46 3.09
C LEU A 98 -12.92 5.11 3.58
N HIS A 99 -12.47 6.14 2.87
CA HIS A 99 -11.30 6.93 3.23
C HIS A 99 -11.65 8.41 3.37
N TYR A 100 -10.89 9.08 4.23
CA TYR A 100 -10.93 10.51 4.50
C TYR A 100 -9.64 11.14 4.02
N ARG A 101 -9.68 12.45 3.74
CA ARG A 101 -8.47 13.23 3.48
C ARG A 101 -8.62 14.64 4.03
N ALA A 102 -7.69 14.99 4.90
CA ALA A 102 -7.63 16.27 5.57
C ALA A 102 -6.16 16.69 5.73
N SER A 103 -5.95 17.99 5.93
CA SER A 103 -4.69 18.52 6.41
C SER A 103 -4.86 19.00 7.85
N TYR A 104 -3.81 18.96 8.67
CA TYR A 104 -3.87 19.57 9.99
C TYR A 104 -2.57 20.27 10.38
N ILE A 105 -2.71 21.20 11.32
CA ILE A 105 -1.63 21.76 12.14
C ILE A 105 -1.80 21.21 13.55
N PHE A 106 -0.78 20.51 14.05
CA PHE A 106 -0.82 19.90 15.38
C PHE A 106 0.05 20.69 16.35
N LEU A 107 -0.52 21.04 17.50
CA LEU A 107 0.19 21.65 18.62
C LEU A 107 0.18 20.67 19.81
N ASP A 108 1.37 20.31 20.28
CA ASP A 108 1.56 19.31 21.33
C ASP A 108 1.49 19.93 22.72
N GLY A 109 0.37 19.72 23.42
CA GLY A 109 0.14 20.21 24.78
C GLY A 109 0.96 19.49 25.85
N LYS A 110 1.73 18.46 25.50
CA LYS A 110 2.77 17.91 26.39
C LYS A 110 4.06 18.72 26.35
N LYS A 111 4.28 19.49 25.27
CA LYS A 111 5.49 20.31 25.06
C LYS A 111 5.25 21.81 25.23
N LEU A 112 4.02 22.25 24.97
CA LEU A 112 3.63 23.65 25.06
C LEU A 112 2.65 23.86 26.21
N THR A 113 2.81 24.99 26.92
CA THR A 113 1.81 25.49 27.88
C THR A 113 0.54 25.91 27.14
N ILE A 114 -0.62 25.87 27.81
CA ILE A 114 -1.89 26.32 27.23
C ILE A 114 -1.82 27.74 26.66
N SER A 115 -1.20 28.70 27.37
CA SER A 115 -1.03 30.08 26.88
C SER A 115 -0.26 30.16 25.56
N LYS A 116 0.82 29.40 25.40
CA LYS A 116 1.56 29.30 24.13
C LYS A 116 0.70 28.69 23.01
N ILE A 117 -0.13 27.69 23.31
CA ILE A 117 -1.03 27.06 22.34
C ILE A 117 -2.09 28.07 21.87
N THR A 118 -2.72 28.78 22.80
CA THR A 118 -3.68 29.85 22.50
C THR A 118 -3.04 30.93 21.62
N ASN A 119 -1.84 31.39 21.97
CA ASN A 119 -1.13 32.41 21.19
C ASN A 119 -0.80 31.91 19.77
N LEU A 120 -0.30 30.67 19.63
CA LEU A 120 -0.02 30.09 18.32
C LEU A 120 -1.30 29.93 17.49
N HIS A 121 -2.39 29.50 18.12
CA HIS A 121 -3.69 29.38 17.47
C HIS A 121 -4.17 30.73 16.92
N THR A 122 -4.15 31.79 17.73
CA THR A 122 -4.51 33.15 17.31
C THR A 122 -3.64 33.62 16.13
N VAL A 123 -2.33 33.39 16.20
CA VAL A 123 -1.40 33.76 15.11
C VAL A 123 -1.71 32.99 13.83
N ILE A 124 -1.99 31.70 13.91
CA ILE A 124 -2.30 30.86 12.75
C ILE A 124 -3.62 31.30 12.11
N MET A 125 -4.68 31.48 12.92
CA MET A 125 -6.00 31.90 12.41
C MET A 125 -5.96 33.30 11.81
N SER A 126 -5.25 34.25 12.42
CA SER A 126 -5.03 35.58 11.84
C SER A 126 -4.37 35.49 10.46
N LYS A 127 -3.35 34.63 10.32
CA LYS A 127 -2.67 34.43 9.02
C LYS A 127 -3.58 33.78 7.99
N LEU A 128 -4.38 32.79 8.37
CA LEU A 128 -5.39 32.19 7.49
C LEU A 128 -6.39 33.23 7.00
N ASN A 129 -6.92 34.06 7.91
CA ASN A 129 -7.86 35.13 7.58
C ASN A 129 -7.25 36.20 6.67
N SER A 130 -5.92 36.40 6.73
CA SER A 130 -5.19 37.26 5.79
C SER A 130 -4.87 36.61 4.44
N GLY A 131 -5.38 35.40 4.17
CA GLY A 131 -5.18 34.68 2.91
C GLY A 131 -3.88 33.87 2.82
N LYS A 132 -3.15 33.64 3.93
CA LYS A 132 -1.99 32.73 3.90
C LYS A 132 -2.45 31.30 3.71
N GLN A 133 -1.74 30.58 2.84
CA GLN A 133 -2.08 29.20 2.51
C GLN A 133 -1.87 28.25 3.70
N PHE A 134 -2.85 27.36 3.92
CA PHE A 134 -2.84 26.41 5.03
C PHE A 134 -1.58 25.54 5.04
N ASN A 135 -1.14 25.07 3.88
CA ASN A 135 0.04 24.21 3.75
C ASN A 135 1.33 24.88 4.23
N HIS A 136 1.50 26.19 3.97
CA HIS A 136 2.66 26.95 4.43
C HIS A 136 2.64 27.10 5.96
N LEU A 137 1.46 27.37 6.53
CA LEU A 137 1.29 27.47 7.98
C LEU A 137 1.50 26.11 8.65
N ALA A 138 0.99 25.03 8.07
CA ALA A 138 1.22 23.68 8.57
C ALA A 138 2.70 23.29 8.52
N GLY A 139 3.41 23.62 7.44
CA GLY A 139 4.85 23.40 7.35
C GLY A 139 5.66 24.17 8.38
N LYS A 140 5.19 25.35 8.79
CA LYS A 140 5.86 26.20 9.77
C LYS A 140 5.53 25.84 11.23
N TYR A 141 4.26 25.54 11.52
CA TYR A 141 3.75 25.48 12.89
C TYR A 141 3.35 24.07 13.36
N SER A 142 3.13 23.11 12.45
CA SER A 142 2.73 21.77 12.87
C SER A 142 3.90 21.05 13.55
N MET A 143 3.64 20.47 14.71
CA MET A 143 4.60 19.72 15.51
C MET A 143 4.61 18.22 15.19
N ASP A 144 3.86 17.80 14.17
CA ASP A 144 3.83 16.42 13.69
C ASP A 144 4.56 16.28 12.34
N ARG A 145 4.88 15.04 11.95
CA ARG A 145 5.59 14.68 10.73
C ARG A 145 4.87 15.14 9.45
N ASN A 146 3.56 15.40 9.52
CA ASN A 146 2.78 15.93 8.40
C ASN A 146 3.20 17.36 8.00
N ALA A 147 3.91 18.11 8.86
CA ALA A 147 4.44 19.44 8.55
C ALA A 147 5.23 19.44 7.23
N ARG A 148 6.05 18.41 7.01
CA ARG A 148 6.87 18.24 5.80
C ARG A 148 6.06 18.08 4.51
N LYS A 149 4.76 17.79 4.63
CA LYS A 149 3.80 17.64 3.53
C LYS A 149 2.77 18.78 3.54
N GLY A 150 3.07 19.90 4.19
CA GLY A 150 2.13 21.01 4.33
C GLY A 150 0.87 20.61 5.09
N GLY A 151 0.98 19.68 6.02
CA GLY A 151 -0.13 19.22 6.85
C GLY A 151 -0.96 18.07 6.24
N ASP A 152 -0.79 17.73 4.96
CA ASP A 152 -1.61 16.72 4.28
C ASP A 152 -1.37 15.30 4.84
N LEU A 153 -2.46 14.63 5.17
CA LEU A 153 -2.45 13.23 5.59
C LEU A 153 -2.49 12.25 4.42
N GLY A 154 -2.86 12.72 3.23
CA GLY A 154 -3.29 11.86 2.14
C GLY A 154 -4.60 11.14 2.47
N TRP A 155 -4.98 10.17 1.65
CA TRP A 155 -6.13 9.31 1.93
C TRP A 155 -5.82 8.33 3.06
N PHE A 156 -6.66 8.33 4.09
CA PHE A 156 -6.54 7.44 5.26
C PHE A 156 -7.89 6.85 5.66
N THR A 157 -7.84 5.65 6.23
CA THR A 157 -9.00 4.94 6.79
C THR A 157 -9.26 5.37 8.24
N SER A 158 -10.49 5.24 8.71
CA SER A 158 -10.88 5.67 10.07
C SER A 158 -10.01 5.08 11.19
N ASN A 159 -9.53 3.84 11.03
CA ASN A 159 -8.64 3.18 12.01
C ASN A 159 -7.22 3.77 12.13
N LYS A 160 -6.87 4.78 11.32
CA LYS A 160 -5.58 5.48 11.40
C LYS A 160 -5.64 6.77 12.22
N ALA A 161 -6.82 7.17 12.68
CA ALA A 161 -7.03 8.37 13.48
C ALA A 161 -7.92 8.05 14.69
N SER A 162 -7.99 8.99 15.65
CA SER A 162 -8.91 8.84 16.78
C SER A 162 -10.36 8.99 16.33
N LYS A 163 -11.31 8.47 17.12
CA LYS A 163 -12.74 8.54 16.81
C LYS A 163 -13.20 9.99 16.74
N GLU A 164 -12.73 10.84 17.65
CA GLU A 164 -13.01 12.27 17.72
C GLU A 164 -12.53 12.98 16.45
N PHE A 165 -11.32 12.67 15.98
CA PHE A 165 -10.80 13.23 14.74
C PHE A 165 -11.67 12.85 13.55
N VAL A 166 -12.02 11.57 13.40
CA VAL A 166 -12.88 11.11 12.31
C VAL A 166 -14.29 11.73 12.38
N ASN A 167 -14.86 11.85 13.57
CA ASN A 167 -16.17 12.48 13.76
C ASN A 167 -16.15 13.96 13.39
N SER A 168 -15.10 14.70 13.80
CA SER A 168 -14.94 16.10 13.41
C SER A 168 -14.91 16.27 11.88
N LEU A 169 -14.31 15.34 11.13
CA LEU A 169 -14.35 15.36 9.67
C LEU A 169 -15.74 15.07 9.09
N LYS A 170 -16.57 14.28 9.76
CA LYS A 170 -17.94 13.98 9.30
C LYS A 170 -18.88 15.16 9.51
N GLU A 171 -18.72 15.83 10.65
CA GLU A 171 -19.57 16.95 11.09
C GLU A 171 -19.27 18.25 10.34
N ASN A 172 -18.09 18.36 9.75
CA ASN A 172 -17.66 19.56 9.03
C ASN A 172 -17.72 19.41 7.50
N ASN A 173 -17.98 20.52 6.81
CA ASN A 173 -18.03 20.59 5.36
C ASN A 173 -16.63 20.54 4.73
N VAL A 174 -16.57 20.16 3.45
CA VAL A 174 -15.31 20.22 2.68
C VAL A 174 -14.87 21.68 2.54
N ASN A 175 -13.57 21.90 2.52
CA ASN A 175 -12.88 23.20 2.47
C ASN A 175 -13.15 24.11 3.66
N THR A 176 -13.61 23.57 4.79
CA THR A 176 -13.68 24.34 6.05
C THR A 176 -12.45 24.08 6.92
N ILE A 177 -12.08 25.12 7.67
CA ILE A 177 -11.05 25.06 8.70
C ILE A 177 -11.74 25.13 10.06
N PHE A 178 -11.42 24.19 10.94
CA PHE A 178 -12.02 24.09 12.27
C PHE A 178 -11.00 23.53 13.28
N ASN A 179 -11.32 23.68 14.56
CA ASN A 179 -10.45 23.23 15.64
C ASN A 179 -10.94 21.91 16.22
N LEU A 180 -10.00 21.11 16.70
CA LEU A 180 -10.28 19.95 17.52
C LEU A 180 -9.26 19.90 18.66
N ASP A 181 -9.75 20.17 19.86
CA ASP A 181 -8.97 20.04 21.09
C ASP A 181 -9.35 18.75 21.80
N LEU A 182 -8.33 17.96 22.19
CA LEU A 182 -8.48 16.71 22.91
C LEU A 182 -7.75 16.82 24.26
N PRO A 183 -8.41 17.36 25.31
CA PRO A 183 -7.78 17.67 26.60
C PRO A 183 -7.12 16.46 27.26
N GLU A 184 -7.78 15.30 27.24
CA GLU A 184 -7.28 14.06 27.84
C GLU A 184 -5.92 13.62 27.27
N THR A 185 -5.72 13.84 25.97
CA THR A 185 -4.47 13.48 25.29
C THR A 185 -3.52 14.67 25.13
N LYS A 186 -3.94 15.87 25.56
CA LYS A 186 -3.25 17.16 25.38
C LYS A 186 -2.90 17.43 23.92
N LYS A 187 -3.81 17.08 23.00
CA LYS A 187 -3.62 17.26 21.56
C LYS A 187 -4.52 18.38 21.05
N HIS A 188 -3.93 19.29 20.29
CA HIS A 188 -4.64 20.44 19.74
C HIS A 188 -4.45 20.47 18.23
N TYR A 189 -5.54 20.48 17.48
CA TYR A 189 -5.54 20.44 16.03
C TYR A 189 -6.26 21.65 15.45
N ILE A 190 -5.67 22.23 14.41
CA ILE A 190 -6.37 23.07 13.44
C ILE A 190 -6.46 22.23 12.17
N ILE A 191 -7.67 21.89 11.75
CA ILE A 191 -7.94 20.91 10.69
C ILE A 191 -8.52 21.65 9.49
N ASN A 192 -8.05 21.29 8.29
CA ASN A 192 -8.67 21.65 7.02
C ASN A 192 -9.20 20.38 6.36
N LYS A 193 -10.53 20.26 6.23
CA LYS A 193 -11.14 19.13 5.52
C LYS A 193 -11.03 19.34 4.01
N THR A 194 -9.96 18.83 3.42
CA THR A 194 -9.64 19.08 2.01
C THR A 194 -10.52 18.36 1.00
N HIS A 195 -11.14 17.21 1.37
CA HIS A 195 -11.90 16.40 0.43
C HIS A 195 -13.10 15.74 1.10
N GLN A 196 -14.12 15.44 0.30
CA GLN A 196 -15.21 14.55 0.72
C GLN A 196 -14.66 13.13 0.88
N GLN A 197 -15.13 12.43 1.91
CA GLN A 197 -14.82 11.01 2.04
C GLN A 197 -15.33 10.24 0.81
N LYS A 198 -14.52 9.30 0.34
CA LYS A 198 -14.88 8.43 -0.78
C LYS A 198 -14.44 7.00 -0.51
N ASN A 199 -15.10 6.06 -1.17
CA ASN A 199 -14.61 4.69 -1.21
C ASN A 199 -13.40 4.62 -2.15
N ILE A 200 -12.33 3.99 -1.67
CA ILE A 200 -11.17 3.61 -2.47
C ILE A 200 -11.15 2.09 -2.52
N ARG A 201 -11.01 1.52 -3.72
CA ARG A 201 -10.93 0.07 -3.85
C ARG A 201 -9.58 -0.44 -3.35
N LEU A 202 -9.64 -1.38 -2.40
CA LEU A 202 -8.50 -2.16 -1.96
C LEU A 202 -8.59 -3.54 -2.60
N LEU A 203 -7.65 -3.84 -3.48
CA LEU A 203 -7.57 -5.10 -4.18
C LEU A 203 -6.55 -6.02 -3.49
N GLN A 204 -6.95 -7.23 -3.13
CA GLN A 204 -6.04 -8.25 -2.61
C GLN A 204 -5.76 -9.31 -3.68
N VAL A 205 -4.48 -9.58 -3.89
CA VAL A 205 -4.00 -10.43 -4.98
C VAL A 205 -3.01 -11.45 -4.44
N LEU A 206 -3.20 -12.73 -4.75
CA LEU A 206 -2.14 -13.72 -4.61
C LEU A 206 -1.22 -13.62 -5.83
N LYS A 207 0.04 -13.27 -5.60
CA LYS A 207 1.11 -13.21 -6.61
C LYS A 207 2.00 -14.44 -6.46
N ILE A 208 2.22 -15.17 -7.55
CA ILE A 208 3.13 -16.32 -7.62
C ILE A 208 4.17 -16.03 -8.70
N THR A 209 5.45 -16.09 -8.37
CA THR A 209 6.55 -15.79 -9.29
C THR A 209 7.32 -17.07 -9.65
N PHE A 210 7.57 -17.27 -10.94
CA PHE A 210 8.36 -18.37 -11.49
C PHE A 210 9.62 -17.80 -12.13
N GLU A 211 10.79 -18.32 -11.76
CA GLU A 211 12.02 -17.94 -12.44
C GLU A 211 11.98 -18.41 -13.89
N LYS A 212 12.40 -17.54 -14.82
CA LYS A 212 12.61 -17.96 -16.20
C LYS A 212 13.83 -18.86 -16.25
N ASP A 213 13.70 -19.99 -16.96
CA ASP A 213 14.80 -20.88 -17.24
C ASP A 213 15.93 -20.11 -17.96
N LYS A 214 17.03 -19.84 -17.26
CA LYS A 214 18.18 -19.09 -17.80
C LYS A 214 18.87 -19.88 -18.92
N ASN A 215 18.70 -21.21 -18.99
CA ASN A 215 19.37 -22.06 -19.96
C ASN A 215 18.74 -22.03 -21.35
N LYS A 216 17.48 -21.60 -21.49
CA LYS A 216 16.83 -21.48 -22.80
C LYS A 216 17.37 -20.35 -23.67
N ARG A 217 18.05 -19.36 -23.08
CA ARG A 217 18.69 -18.26 -23.84
C ARG A 217 20.02 -18.66 -24.47
N LEU A 218 20.75 -19.61 -23.88
CA LEU A 218 22.06 -20.03 -24.39
C LEU A 218 21.94 -20.95 -25.61
N ILE A 219 20.85 -21.72 -25.73
CA ILE A 219 20.64 -22.65 -26.86
C ILE A 219 20.30 -21.89 -28.15
N ASN A 220 19.66 -20.72 -28.07
CA ASN A 220 19.30 -19.91 -29.24
C ASN A 220 20.41 -18.95 -29.73
N VAL A 221 21.61 -19.00 -29.14
CA VAL A 221 22.78 -18.21 -29.59
C VAL A 221 23.78 -19.07 -30.36
N PHE A 222 23.55 -20.38 -30.46
CA PHE A 222 24.42 -21.33 -31.16
C PHE A 222 23.75 -22.06 -32.35
N ASN A 223 22.64 -21.53 -32.88
CA ASN A 223 22.06 -21.96 -34.17
C ASN A 223 22.07 -20.80 -35.16
#